data_AF-A0A3B9YRG5-F1
#
_entry.id   AF-A0A3B9YRG5-F1
#
_cell.length_a   1.000
_cell.length_b   1.000
_cell.length_c   1.000
_cell.angle_alpha   90.00
_cell.angle_beta   90.00
_cell.angle_gamma   90.00
#
_symmetry.space_group_name_H-M   'P 1'
#
loop_
_entity.id
_entity.type
_entity.pdbx_description
1 polymer ?
#
loop_
_entity_poly.entity_id
_entity_poly.type
_entity_poly.pdbx_seq_one_letter_code
_entity_poly.pdbx_strand_id
1 'polypeptide(L)'
;MRKLHIEIETWPVDGSFVIARGAKSEAVVVVAKLSSAGFIGLGECVPYARYEETPEQTTALIEQVRPSIEAGASRSALQTLLPPGAARNAVDCALWDLEAKQARARVWTLAGLPEPQAAPTAKTISVGTPQAMAAAARRFPDSALLKVKLTGDGDDARITAVRAAAPRAR
;
A
#
# COMPACT_ATOMS: atom_id res chain seq x y z
N MET A 1 8.87 -6.01 -27.39
CA MET A 1 7.43 -5.82 -27.08
C MET A 1 7.26 -5.86 -25.58
N ARG A 2 6.41 -4.99 -25.01
CA ARG A 2 6.12 -4.98 -23.57
C ARG A 2 5.14 -6.12 -23.26
N LYS A 3 5.36 -6.85 -22.17
CA LYS A 3 4.44 -7.88 -21.66
C LYS A 3 3.98 -7.53 -20.26
N LEU A 4 2.68 -7.67 -20.01
CA LEU A 4 2.09 -7.46 -18.70
C LEU A 4 1.83 -8.82 -18.03
N HIS A 5 2.09 -8.91 -16.74
CA HIS A 5 1.67 -10.02 -15.90
C HIS A 5 1.04 -9.44 -14.64
N ILE A 6 -0.05 -10.03 -14.18
CA ILE A 6 -0.81 -9.55 -13.03
C ILE A 6 -1.06 -10.75 -12.13
N GLU A 7 -0.87 -10.56 -10.84
CA GLU A 7 -1.00 -11.61 -9.85
C GLU A 7 -1.70 -11.06 -8.61
N ILE A 8 -2.61 -11.86 -8.06
CA ILE A 8 -3.19 -11.61 -6.74
C ILE A 8 -2.34 -12.37 -5.74
N GLU A 9 -1.76 -11.66 -4.78
CA GLU A 9 -0.95 -12.24 -3.72
C GLU A 9 -1.63 -12.03 -2.37
N THR A 10 -1.58 -13.05 -1.51
CA THR A 10 -2.16 -13.01 -0.16
C THR A 10 -1.05 -13.17 0.88
N TRP A 11 -0.93 -12.18 1.75
CA TRP A 11 0.10 -12.11 2.77
C TRP A 11 -0.51 -12.17 4.17
N PRO A 12 -0.05 -13.07 5.06
CA PRO A 12 -0.57 -13.14 6.42
C PRO A 12 -0.14 -11.91 7.22
N VAL A 13 -1.05 -11.39 8.04
CA VAL A 13 -0.76 -10.34 9.03
C VAL A 13 -0.23 -11.00 10.30
N ASP A 14 0.79 -10.42 10.93
CA ASP A 14 1.23 -10.82 12.29
C ASP A 14 0.10 -10.53 13.30
N GLY A 15 -0.74 -11.53 13.54
CA GLY A 15 -1.95 -11.43 14.34
C GLY A 15 -3.13 -10.87 13.54
N SER A 16 -3.63 -9.69 13.90
CA SER A 16 -4.77 -9.07 13.23
C SER A 16 -4.65 -7.55 13.17
N PHE A 17 -5.00 -7.00 12.01
CA PHE A 17 -5.13 -5.57 11.81
C PHE A 17 -6.59 -5.14 11.98
N VAL A 18 -6.91 -4.49 13.09
CA VAL A 18 -8.30 -4.17 13.47
C VAL A 18 -8.54 -2.66 13.43
N ILE A 19 -9.60 -2.27 12.73
CA ILE A 19 -10.12 -0.91 12.66
C ILE A 19 -11.62 -0.91 13.05
N ALA A 20 -12.22 0.27 13.20
CA ALA A 20 -13.65 0.40 13.53
C ALA A 20 -14.62 -0.34 12.59
N ARG A 21 -14.20 -0.63 11.35
CA ARG A 21 -15.03 -1.32 10.35
C ARG A 21 -14.80 -2.82 10.27
N GLY A 22 -13.85 -3.37 11.03
CA GLY A 22 -13.55 -4.80 10.99
C GLY A 22 -12.08 -5.13 11.18
N ALA A 23 -11.80 -6.42 11.12
CA ALA A 23 -10.49 -7.01 11.28
C ALA A 23 -10.00 -7.63 9.97
N LYS A 24 -8.69 -7.57 9.74
CA LYS A 24 -8.00 -8.30 8.67
C LYS A 24 -6.93 -9.19 9.25
N SER A 25 -6.93 -10.47 8.89
CA SER A 25 -5.84 -11.43 9.17
C SER A 25 -4.87 -11.56 7.99
N GLU A 26 -5.22 -11.01 6.83
CA GLU A 26 -4.43 -11.06 5.62
C GLU A 26 -4.50 -9.74 4.84
N ALA A 27 -3.45 -9.48 4.07
CA ALA A 27 -3.38 -8.44 3.07
C ALA A 27 -3.42 -9.10 1.69
N VAL A 28 -4.50 -8.85 0.95
CA VAL A 28 -4.63 -9.27 -0.44
C VAL A 28 -4.25 -8.10 -1.33
N VAL A 29 -3.23 -8.28 -2.15
CA VAL A 29 -2.67 -7.26 -3.04
C VAL A 29 -2.75 -7.71 -4.48
N VAL A 30 -2.76 -6.75 -5.40
CA VAL A 30 -2.60 -7.02 -6.84
C VAL A 30 -1.27 -6.45 -7.28
N VAL A 31 -0.41 -7.31 -7.84
CA VAL A 31 0.92 -6.97 -8.33
C VAL A 31 0.90 -6.96 -9.86
N ALA A 32 1.28 -5.82 -10.46
CA ALA A 32 1.50 -5.68 -11.88
C ALA A 32 3.00 -5.75 -12.20
N LYS A 33 3.38 -6.64 -13.11
CA LYS A 33 4.76 -6.83 -13.60
C LYS A 33 4.81 -6.50 -15.09
N LEU A 34 5.64 -5.53 -15.48
CA LEU A 34 5.83 -5.12 -16.87
C LEU A 34 7.23 -5.49 -17.36
N SER A 35 7.31 -6.39 -18.33
CA SER A 35 8.59 -6.83 -18.92
C SER A 35 8.81 -6.16 -20.27
N SER A 36 9.93 -5.48 -20.48
CA SER A 36 10.28 -4.91 -21.79
C SER A 36 11.79 -4.70 -21.93
N ALA A 37 12.35 -5.12 -23.07
CA ALA A 37 13.77 -4.98 -23.41
C ALA A 37 14.73 -5.51 -22.33
N GLY A 38 14.39 -6.65 -21.70
CA GLY A 38 15.20 -7.28 -20.64
C GLY A 38 15.04 -6.66 -19.24
N PHE A 39 14.23 -5.61 -19.10
CA PHE A 39 13.91 -4.99 -17.80
C PHE A 39 12.52 -5.38 -17.32
N ILE A 40 12.33 -5.40 -16.00
CA ILE A 40 11.05 -5.68 -15.34
C ILE A 40 10.73 -4.54 -14.38
N GLY A 41 9.59 -3.88 -14.60
CA GLY A 41 8.97 -2.95 -13.64
C GLY A 41 7.90 -3.63 -12.81
N LEU A 42 7.80 -3.26 -11.54
CA LEU A 42 6.85 -3.78 -10.56
C LEU A 42 6.02 -2.63 -9.98
N GLY A 43 4.73 -2.89 -9.80
CA GLY A 43 3.84 -2.03 -9.04
C GLY A 43 2.82 -2.87 -8.28
N GLU A 44 2.43 -2.38 -7.11
CA GLU A 44 1.51 -3.06 -6.22
C GLU A 44 0.36 -2.12 -5.85
N CYS A 45 -0.83 -2.68 -5.70
CA CYS A 45 -1.95 -1.99 -5.10
C CYS A 45 -2.69 -2.87 -4.10
N VAL A 46 -3.42 -2.21 -3.19
CA VAL A 46 -4.32 -2.87 -2.24
C VAL A 46 -5.75 -2.46 -2.57
N PRO A 47 -6.53 -3.32 -3.25
CA PRO A 47 -7.95 -3.10 -3.47
C PRO A 47 -8.68 -2.86 -2.14
N TYR A 48 -9.48 -1.80 -2.08
CA TYR A 48 -10.12 -1.39 -0.84
C TYR A 48 -11.65 -1.51 -0.93
N ALA A 49 -12.22 -2.50 -0.25
CA ALA A 49 -13.67 -2.76 -0.24
C ALA A 49 -14.53 -1.55 0.17
N ARG A 50 -14.00 -0.63 0.99
CA ARG A 50 -14.70 0.63 1.33
C ARG A 50 -14.90 1.53 0.11
N TYR A 51 -14.08 1.40 -0.92
CA TYR A 51 -14.20 2.08 -2.21
C TYR A 51 -14.75 1.15 -3.29
N GLU A 52 -15.42 0.05 -2.88
CA GLU A 52 -16.06 -0.89 -3.80
C GLU A 52 -15.08 -1.61 -4.74
N GLU A 53 -13.82 -1.74 -4.32
CA GLU A 53 -12.79 -2.47 -5.06
C GLU A 53 -12.58 -3.87 -4.49
N THR A 54 -12.54 -4.88 -5.36
CA THR A 54 -12.01 -6.22 -5.05
C THR A 54 -10.74 -6.53 -5.86
N PRO A 55 -9.90 -7.50 -5.45
CA PRO A 55 -8.75 -7.97 -6.23
C PRO A 55 -9.12 -8.45 -7.64
N GLU A 56 -10.24 -9.15 -7.78
CA GLU A 56 -10.73 -9.69 -9.05
C GLU A 56 -11.18 -8.56 -9.98
N GLN A 57 -11.97 -7.61 -9.47
CA GLN A 57 -12.39 -6.44 -10.24
C GLN A 57 -11.19 -5.57 -10.64
N THR A 58 -10.23 -5.39 -9.73
CA THR A 58 -8.98 -4.66 -9.99
C THR A 58 -8.19 -5.32 -11.12
N THR A 59 -8.03 -6.63 -11.07
CA THR A 59 -7.35 -7.40 -12.13
C THR A 59 -8.10 -7.29 -13.45
N ALA A 60 -9.43 -7.45 -13.43
CA ALA A 60 -10.28 -7.33 -14.62
C ALA A 60 -10.18 -5.93 -15.28
N LEU A 61 -10.12 -4.86 -14.49
CA LEU A 61 -9.94 -3.50 -15.01
C LEU A 61 -8.58 -3.33 -15.70
N ILE A 62 -7.51 -3.87 -15.12
CA ILE A 62 -6.18 -3.83 -15.75
C ILE A 62 -6.20 -4.66 -17.06
N GLU A 63 -6.83 -5.82 -17.06
CA GLU A 63 -6.96 -6.70 -18.24
C GLU A 63 -7.68 -6.01 -19.41
N GLN A 64 -8.72 -5.21 -19.15
CA GLN A 64 -9.44 -4.45 -20.19
C GLN A 64 -8.53 -3.53 -21.00
N VAL A 65 -7.48 -2.99 -20.37
CA VAL A 65 -6.53 -2.07 -21.01
C VAL A 65 -5.19 -2.71 -21.35
N ARG A 66 -5.03 -4.04 -21.13
CA ARG A 66 -3.81 -4.79 -21.47
C ARG A 66 -3.31 -4.53 -22.88
N PRO A 67 -4.13 -4.56 -23.95
CA PRO A 67 -3.63 -4.34 -25.30
C PRO A 67 -2.93 -2.99 -25.45
N SER A 68 -3.49 -1.94 -24.83
CA SER A 68 -2.90 -0.59 -24.84
C SER A 68 -1.60 -0.55 -24.05
N ILE A 69 -1.55 -1.20 -22.88
CA ILE A 69 -0.34 -1.29 -22.05
C ILE A 69 0.78 -2.00 -22.82
N GLU A 70 0.50 -3.16 -23.40
CA GLU A 70 1.47 -3.98 -24.14
C GLU A 70 1.90 -3.35 -25.48
N ALA A 71 1.02 -2.55 -26.08
CA ALA A 71 1.34 -1.68 -27.22
C ALA A 71 2.23 -0.47 -26.85
N GLY A 72 2.52 -0.26 -25.56
CA GLY A 72 3.47 0.76 -25.12
C GLY A 72 2.85 2.04 -24.59
N ALA A 73 1.59 2.02 -24.12
CA ALA A 73 0.98 3.19 -23.46
C ALA A 73 1.92 3.80 -22.39
N SER A 74 1.99 5.14 -22.39
CA SER A 74 2.77 5.92 -21.43
C SER A 74 2.02 6.12 -20.12
N ARG A 75 2.72 6.57 -19.06
CA ARG A 75 2.08 7.00 -17.81
C ARG A 75 1.01 8.07 -18.01
N SER A 76 1.22 9.00 -18.94
CA SER A 76 0.22 10.02 -19.27
C SER A 76 -1.02 9.43 -19.93
N ALA A 77 -0.84 8.49 -20.89
CA ALA A 77 -1.96 7.80 -21.53
C ALA A 77 -2.74 6.92 -20.53
N LEU A 78 -2.04 6.35 -19.54
CA LEU A 78 -2.68 5.54 -18.49
C LEU A 78 -3.74 6.34 -17.72
N GLN A 79 -3.56 7.65 -17.54
CA GLN A 79 -4.50 8.50 -16.80
C GLN A 79 -5.89 8.57 -17.46
N THR A 80 -5.97 8.33 -18.77
CA THR A 80 -7.24 8.26 -19.52
C THR A 80 -7.73 6.82 -19.71
N LEU A 81 -6.85 5.83 -19.66
CA LEU A 81 -7.20 4.42 -19.82
C LEU A 81 -7.84 3.84 -18.55
N LEU A 82 -7.38 4.28 -17.37
CA LEU A 82 -7.90 3.80 -16.08
C LEU A 82 -8.35 4.98 -15.21
N PRO A 83 -9.47 4.83 -14.48
CA PRO A 83 -9.86 5.81 -13.48
C PRO A 83 -8.87 5.81 -12.29
N PRO A 84 -8.90 6.83 -11.43
CA PRO A 84 -8.22 6.78 -10.14
C PRO A 84 -8.68 5.54 -9.34
N GLY A 85 -7.75 4.75 -8.83
CA GLY A 85 -8.05 3.54 -8.07
C GLY A 85 -6.87 2.57 -8.01
N ALA A 86 -7.09 1.43 -7.36
CA ALA A 86 -6.09 0.38 -7.15
C ALA A 86 -5.46 -0.09 -8.47
N ALA A 87 -6.29 -0.33 -9.50
CA ALA A 87 -5.83 -0.77 -10.82
C ALA A 87 -4.80 0.18 -11.44
N ARG A 88 -5.11 1.49 -11.44
CA ARG A 88 -4.20 2.49 -11.98
C ARG A 88 -2.93 2.63 -11.14
N ASN A 89 -3.03 2.53 -9.81
CA ASN A 89 -1.87 2.58 -8.93
C ASN A 89 -0.85 1.46 -9.26
N ALA A 90 -1.31 0.21 -9.40
CA ALA A 90 -0.41 -0.90 -9.72
C ALA A 90 0.30 -0.70 -11.07
N VAL A 91 -0.44 -0.32 -12.12
CA VAL A 91 0.16 -0.16 -13.46
C VAL A 91 1.04 1.09 -13.56
N ASP A 92 0.64 2.21 -12.96
CA ASP A 92 1.42 3.46 -12.98
C ASP A 92 2.77 3.27 -12.28
N CYS A 93 2.76 2.64 -11.09
CA CYS A 93 3.98 2.29 -10.37
C CYS A 93 4.87 1.32 -11.18
N ALA A 94 4.28 0.31 -11.83
CA ALA A 94 5.03 -0.62 -12.67
C ALA A 94 5.69 0.08 -13.87
N LEU A 95 5.03 1.09 -14.46
CA LEU A 95 5.61 1.90 -15.52
C LEU A 95 6.76 2.78 -15.02
N TRP A 96 6.59 3.45 -13.87
CA TRP A 96 7.68 4.22 -13.24
C TRP A 96 8.91 3.37 -12.98
N ASP A 97 8.74 2.19 -12.40
CA ASP A 97 9.84 1.27 -12.09
C ASP A 97 10.50 0.74 -13.37
N LEU A 98 9.72 0.38 -14.39
CA LEU A 98 10.25 -0.06 -15.69
C LEU A 98 11.07 1.05 -16.37
N GLU A 99 10.51 2.26 -16.45
CA GLU A 99 11.15 3.42 -17.09
C GLU A 99 12.45 3.80 -16.38
N ALA A 100 12.47 3.81 -15.04
CA ALA A 100 13.67 4.07 -14.24
C ALA A 100 14.78 3.05 -14.54
N LYS A 101 14.44 1.76 -14.57
CA LYS A 101 15.39 0.69 -14.88
C LYS A 101 15.92 0.77 -16.31
N GLN A 102 15.05 1.05 -17.29
CA GLN A 102 15.44 1.22 -18.69
C GLN A 102 16.37 2.43 -18.89
N ALA A 103 16.09 3.53 -18.19
CA ALA A 103 16.93 4.73 -18.19
C ALA A 103 18.20 4.59 -17.32
N ARG A 104 18.35 3.46 -16.59
CA ARG A 104 19.40 3.26 -15.58
C ARG A 104 19.46 4.42 -14.57
N ALA A 105 18.29 4.94 -14.21
CA ALA A 105 18.12 6.08 -13.32
C ALA A 105 17.27 5.69 -12.12
N ARG A 106 17.27 6.54 -11.10
CA ARG A 106 16.35 6.41 -9.96
C ARG A 106 15.01 7.08 -10.30
N VAL A 107 13.91 6.56 -9.75
CA VAL A 107 12.56 7.10 -10.01
C VAL A 107 12.47 8.59 -9.67
N TRP A 108 13.08 9.04 -8.56
CA TRP A 108 13.09 10.46 -8.19
C TRP A 108 13.85 11.34 -9.19
N THR A 109 14.92 10.82 -9.80
CA THR A 109 15.63 11.52 -10.87
C THR A 109 14.73 11.72 -12.09
N LEU A 110 13.98 10.69 -12.49
CA LEU A 110 13.01 10.79 -13.59
C LEU A 110 11.85 11.74 -13.26
N ALA A 111 11.45 11.80 -11.98
CA ALA A 111 10.40 12.69 -11.51
C ALA A 111 10.87 14.16 -11.35
N GLY A 112 12.15 14.45 -11.53
CA GLY A 112 12.71 15.79 -11.26
C GLY A 112 12.67 16.16 -9.78
N LEU A 113 12.69 15.16 -8.89
CA LEU A 113 12.61 15.32 -7.44
C LEU A 113 13.98 15.06 -6.79
N PRO A 114 14.24 15.66 -5.61
CA PRO A 114 15.43 15.34 -4.84
C PRO A 114 15.44 13.88 -4.39
N GLU A 115 16.62 13.38 -4.07
CA GLU A 115 16.76 12.04 -3.47
C GLU A 115 15.94 11.96 -2.17
N PRO A 116 15.06 10.95 -2.02
CA PRO A 116 14.26 10.81 -0.82
C PRO A 116 15.14 10.53 0.39
N GLN A 117 14.88 11.25 1.47
CA GLN A 117 15.52 11.02 2.76
C GLN A 117 14.69 10.07 3.62
N ALA A 118 15.34 9.43 4.60
CA ALA A 118 14.64 8.64 5.59
C ALA A 118 13.60 9.49 6.33
N ALA A 119 12.36 9.01 6.39
CA ALA A 119 11.27 9.69 7.07
C ALA A 119 10.70 8.81 8.19
N PRO A 120 10.40 9.38 9.38
CA PRO A 120 9.73 8.62 10.43
C PRO A 120 8.33 8.21 9.98
N THR A 121 7.93 6.97 10.29
CA THR A 121 6.60 6.44 10.02
C THR A 121 5.91 6.04 11.32
N ALA A 122 4.59 6.23 11.40
CA ALA A 122 3.82 5.86 12.57
C ALA A 122 3.72 4.34 12.72
N LYS A 123 3.80 3.83 13.95
CA LYS A 123 3.41 2.44 14.25
C LYS A 123 1.94 2.41 14.62
N THR A 124 1.16 1.59 13.90
CA THR A 124 -0.29 1.52 14.12
C THR A 124 -0.61 0.53 15.22
N ILE A 125 -1.39 0.96 16.21
CA ILE A 125 -1.97 0.11 17.25
C ILE A 125 -3.39 -0.24 16.83
N SER A 126 -3.62 -1.52 16.51
CA SER A 126 -4.95 -2.08 16.20
C SER A 126 -5.90 -1.89 17.38
N VAL A 127 -7.20 -1.80 17.07
CA VAL A 127 -8.25 -1.81 18.10
C VAL A 127 -8.18 -3.12 18.89
N GLY A 128 -8.30 -3.04 20.21
CA GLY A 128 -8.42 -4.19 21.09
C GLY A 128 -8.93 -3.78 22.47
N THR A 129 -8.73 -4.66 23.46
CA THR A 129 -8.90 -4.29 24.87
C THR A 129 -7.82 -3.27 25.27
N PRO A 130 -8.06 -2.42 26.29
CA PRO A 130 -7.05 -1.49 26.78
C PRO A 130 -5.70 -2.17 27.09
N GLN A 131 -5.74 -3.36 27.69
CA GLN A 131 -4.55 -4.15 28.03
C GLN A 131 -3.79 -4.62 26.79
N ALA A 132 -4.50 -5.13 25.77
CA ALA A 132 -3.90 -5.58 24.53
C ALA A 132 -3.25 -4.43 23.76
N MET A 133 -3.92 -3.26 23.70
CA MET A 133 -3.40 -2.07 23.04
C MET A 133 -2.17 -1.50 23.77
N ALA A 134 -2.18 -1.50 25.10
CA ALA A 134 -1.02 -1.13 25.91
C ALA A 134 0.16 -2.08 25.68
N ALA A 135 -0.08 -3.39 25.58
CA ALA A 135 0.95 -4.37 25.27
C ALA A 135 1.53 -4.16 23.86
N ALA A 136 0.67 -3.88 22.87
CA ALA A 136 1.10 -3.55 21.51
C ALA A 136 1.95 -2.27 21.47
N ALA A 137 1.59 -1.23 22.23
CA ALA A 137 2.37 0.00 22.33
C ALA A 137 3.77 -0.24 22.88
N ARG A 138 3.92 -1.13 23.89
CA ARG A 138 5.22 -1.51 24.46
C ARG A 138 6.14 -2.24 23.48
N ARG A 139 5.62 -2.84 22.40
CA ARG A 139 6.45 -3.47 21.35
C ARG A 139 7.26 -2.44 20.54
N PHE A 140 6.95 -1.15 20.66
CA PHE A 140 7.59 -0.09 19.90
C PHE A 140 8.19 1.00 20.82
N PRO A 141 9.13 0.64 21.72
CA PRO A 141 9.64 1.54 22.76
C PRO A 141 10.37 2.77 22.19
N ASP A 142 10.94 2.65 21.00
CA ASP A 142 11.70 3.71 20.32
C ASP A 142 10.85 4.48 19.28
N SER A 143 9.57 4.11 19.13
CA SER A 143 8.72 4.79 18.16
C SER A 143 8.33 6.18 18.67
N ALA A 144 8.78 7.20 17.96
CA ALA A 144 8.40 8.58 18.26
C ALA A 144 6.91 8.87 18.00
N LEU A 145 6.23 8.05 17.19
CA LEU A 145 4.85 8.27 16.77
C LEU A 145 4.03 6.97 16.79
N LEU A 146 2.94 6.97 17.57
CA LEU A 146 1.97 5.86 17.59
C LEU A 146 0.63 6.30 17.00
N LYS A 147 0.14 5.55 16.01
CA LYS A 147 -1.18 5.75 15.42
C LYS A 147 -2.17 4.81 16.08
N VAL A 148 -3.03 5.33 16.96
CA VAL A 148 -4.02 4.50 17.67
C VAL A 148 -5.31 4.40 16.86
N LYS A 149 -5.78 3.17 16.62
CA LYS A 149 -7.11 2.92 16.05
C LYS A 149 -8.15 2.87 17.17
N LEU A 150 -9.29 3.49 16.91
CA LEU A 150 -10.36 3.77 17.86
C LEU A 150 -11.72 3.39 17.26
N THR A 151 -12.73 3.14 18.08
CA THR A 151 -14.06 2.65 17.64
C THR A 151 -15.25 3.38 18.26
N GLY A 152 -15.03 4.36 19.13
CA GLY A 152 -16.05 5.03 19.93
C GLY A 152 -16.03 4.52 21.37
N ASP A 153 -17.11 3.87 21.80
CA ASP A 153 -17.33 3.51 23.21
C ASP A 153 -16.13 2.76 23.84
N GLY A 154 -15.66 3.28 24.97
CA GLY A 154 -14.51 2.75 25.73
C GLY A 154 -13.12 3.20 25.24
N ASP A 155 -13.05 4.14 24.29
CA ASP A 155 -11.78 4.66 23.77
C ASP A 155 -10.98 5.48 24.80
N ASP A 156 -11.64 6.09 25.79
CA ASP A 156 -11.02 6.75 26.93
C ASP A 156 -10.09 5.80 27.70
N ALA A 157 -10.56 4.60 28.02
CA ALA A 157 -9.77 3.56 28.67
C ALA A 157 -8.65 3.05 27.76
N ARG A 158 -8.91 2.88 26.46
CA ARG A 158 -7.90 2.42 25.48
C ARG A 158 -6.76 3.42 25.35
N ILE A 159 -7.07 4.71 25.17
CA ILE A 159 -6.08 5.77 25.02
C ILE A 159 -5.29 5.95 26.31
N THR A 160 -5.96 5.92 27.47
CA THR A 160 -5.27 6.01 28.77
C THR A 160 -4.25 4.89 28.94
N ALA A 161 -4.63 3.65 28.60
CA ALA A 161 -3.73 2.50 28.70
C ALA A 161 -2.55 2.57 27.71
N VAL A 162 -2.79 3.01 26.46
CA VAL A 162 -1.72 3.20 25.47
C VAL A 162 -0.76 4.32 25.89
N ARG A 163 -1.27 5.45 26.38
CA ARG A 163 -0.46 6.57 26.86
C ARG A 163 0.40 6.16 28.06
N ALA A 164 -0.16 5.44 29.02
CA ALA A 164 0.60 4.93 30.17
C ALA A 164 1.72 3.96 29.73
N ALA A 165 1.48 3.16 28.69
CA ALA A 165 2.44 2.21 28.14
C ALA A 165 3.55 2.84 27.29
N ALA A 166 3.28 3.97 26.64
CA ALA A 166 4.22 4.68 25.78
C ALA A 166 4.18 6.19 26.05
N PRO A 167 4.61 6.65 27.24
CA PRO A 167 4.43 8.03 27.68
C PRO A 167 5.19 9.05 26.83
N ARG A 168 6.29 8.63 26.21
CA ARG A 168 7.15 9.48 25.35
C ARG A 168 6.73 9.51 23.88
N ALA A 169 5.87 8.59 23.44
CA ALA A 169 5.40 8.57 22.05
C ALA A 169 4.47 9.77 21.81
N ARG A 170 4.54 10.38 20.64
CA ARG A 170 3.53 11.36 20.21
C ARG A 170 2.25 10.65 19.81
#